data_AF-A0A949HRJ1-F1
#
_entry.id   AF-A0A949HRJ1-F1
#
_cell.length_a   1.000
_cell.length_b   1.000
_cell.length_c   1.000
_cell.angle_alpha   90.00
_cell.angle_beta   90.00
_cell.angle_gamma   90.00
#
_symmetry.space_group_name_H-M   'P 1'
#
loop_
_entity.id
_entity.type
_entity.pdbx_description
1 polymer ?
#
loop_
_entity_poly.entity_id
_entity_poly.type
_entity_poly.pdbx_seq_one_letter_code
_entity_poly.pdbx_strand_id
1 'polypeptide(L)'
;MEILEGRQLMAADIQGIVFHDANNNGVVEAAETRLSGIPVQLFLDNGDGVFGSSDILKASTTSGANGGYSLTAESAGTYFVFQNSEPAGFVQRQSQRVQKVTLAANDIAISDKLVLDTFNTTQQVVNASFPGATPNSSALAAPEAVGGERDIFVDATAGTVSIAANGTPKPGELVFDVGAGANGKRVVSYDGVDGTSNLNPTGLSNLDLTASGTANAFRFQIGGEPGTRLIIRVHSGANVSTREVAIPTTPGALATSDLIVPFSDFSTSSGSGANFAAVGAIELEVTGPDAADAIVNAFSTIGPTTRSFNIANLTAMAIGNQVFADKNNNGVFDNTGLQPEVGVPNVLLQLFEDSNSDGIYSPGIDQQAVNSLGTLRTATTNSAGIYAFSPVPPGSYFVVIPASQFATGAPASGYVVSSSVPSGVTNNANTAVQLVGGGVVTKRVVLTPQNAPVNDGDNDPNTDNSIDIGLNPNFDLAVEKFGPSTTAEGNTITYTIKAINNSPIDAKEVVVSDNLPDGLRVISASLNNAFVSVPASAVDNNPSNPDNIIFNVGNLAAQSSQSNIQIVAAVLPGNLGQTLINTAIIGTNDTSVAETNLNNNTAQVTTNLEAPRVNLTGRVYEDRNNNGIS
;
A
#
# COMPACT_ATOMS: atom_id res chain seq x y z
N MET A 1 -9.55 46.64 -6.16
CA MET A 1 -9.09 45.53 -7.00
C MET A 1 -7.76 45.13 -6.40
N GLU A 2 -7.72 44.02 -5.66
CA GLU A 2 -6.45 43.52 -5.13
C GLU A 2 -5.60 43.08 -6.33
N ILE A 3 -4.39 43.59 -6.41
CA ILE A 3 -3.47 43.31 -7.53
C ILE A 3 -3.07 41.84 -7.41
N LEU A 4 -3.02 41.12 -8.54
CA LEU A 4 -2.76 39.67 -8.59
C LEU A 4 -1.49 39.25 -7.80
N GLU A 5 -0.51 40.16 -7.74
CA GLU A 5 0.75 40.02 -6.99
C GLU A 5 0.54 39.89 -5.48
N GLY A 6 -0.41 40.61 -4.88
CA GLY A 6 -0.72 40.50 -3.45
C GLY A 6 -1.30 39.11 -3.07
N ARG A 7 -2.08 38.51 -3.97
CA ARG A 7 -2.64 37.15 -3.78
C ARG A 7 -1.57 36.05 -3.86
N GLN A 8 -0.50 36.26 -4.63
CA GLN A 8 0.59 35.30 -4.75
C GLN A 8 1.49 35.26 -3.49
N LEU A 9 1.56 36.37 -2.75
CA LEU A 9 2.26 36.47 -1.47
C LEU A 9 1.40 36.04 -0.26
N MET A 10 0.07 35.94 -0.45
CA MET A 10 -0.90 35.36 0.49
C MET A 10 -1.28 33.93 0.09
N ALA A 11 -0.27 33.15 -0.32
CA ALA A 11 -0.41 31.76 -0.70
C ALA A 11 0.58 30.90 0.08
N ALA A 12 0.28 29.61 0.18
CA ALA A 12 1.24 28.64 0.70
C ALA A 12 1.90 27.92 -0.48
N ASP A 13 3.22 27.77 -0.42
CA ASP A 13 3.96 26.97 -1.39
C ASP A 13 4.07 25.53 -0.87
N ILE A 14 3.54 24.60 -1.65
CA ILE A 14 3.66 23.16 -1.45
C ILE A 14 4.76 22.67 -2.37
N GLN A 15 5.88 22.29 -1.79
CA GLN A 15 7.06 21.87 -2.53
C GLN A 15 7.55 20.50 -2.10
N GLY A 16 8.48 19.94 -2.83
CA GLY A 16 9.19 18.74 -2.40
C GLY A 16 10.00 18.12 -3.52
N ILE A 17 10.43 16.89 -3.28
CA ILE A 17 11.28 16.14 -4.21
C ILE A 17 10.57 14.84 -4.61
N VAL A 18 10.51 14.58 -5.91
CA VAL A 18 10.17 13.26 -6.48
C VAL A 18 11.46 12.46 -6.64
N PHE A 19 11.54 11.29 -6.00
CA PHE A 19 12.77 10.50 -5.94
C PHE A 19 12.52 9.00 -5.94
N HIS A 20 13.54 8.24 -6.34
CA HIS A 20 13.60 6.79 -6.14
C HIS A 20 14.00 6.52 -4.70
N ASP A 21 13.05 6.02 -3.92
CA ASP A 21 13.26 5.57 -2.55
C ASP A 21 13.79 4.13 -2.57
N ALA A 22 15.12 4.00 -2.57
CA ALA A 22 15.78 2.73 -2.85
C ALA A 22 15.78 1.78 -1.64
N ASN A 23 15.68 2.35 -0.43
CA ASN A 23 15.68 1.60 0.82
C ASN A 23 14.30 1.56 1.50
N ASN A 24 13.27 2.14 0.86
CA ASN A 24 11.88 2.16 1.30
C ASN A 24 11.70 2.83 2.68
N ASN A 25 12.43 3.92 2.95
CA ASN A 25 12.36 4.66 4.21
C ASN A 25 11.59 5.99 4.13
N GLY A 26 11.22 6.44 2.92
CA GLY A 26 10.48 7.67 2.67
C GLY A 26 11.27 8.97 2.91
N VAL A 27 12.57 8.89 3.18
CA VAL A 27 13.45 10.03 3.47
C VAL A 27 14.35 10.27 2.27
N VAL A 28 14.44 11.52 1.84
CA VAL A 28 15.29 11.89 0.72
C VAL A 28 16.77 11.85 1.13
N GLU A 29 17.53 10.96 0.52
CA GLU A 29 18.96 10.79 0.76
C GLU A 29 19.79 11.21 -0.46
N ALA A 30 21.09 11.48 -0.25
CA ALA A 30 21.99 11.94 -1.30
C ALA A 30 22.30 10.86 -2.35
N ALA A 31 22.26 9.58 -1.95
CA ALA A 31 22.52 8.44 -2.83
C ALA A 31 21.33 8.07 -3.72
N GLU A 32 20.15 8.61 -3.42
CA GLU A 32 18.91 8.29 -4.14
C GLU A 32 18.73 9.13 -5.39
N THR A 33 18.25 8.49 -6.45
CA THR A 33 18.07 9.17 -7.74
C THR A 33 16.88 10.11 -7.68
N ARG A 34 17.07 11.33 -8.18
CA ARG A 34 16.00 12.32 -8.35
C ARG A 34 15.27 12.07 -9.66
N LEU A 35 13.94 12.08 -9.64
CA LEU A 35 13.11 11.76 -10.80
C LEU A 35 12.60 13.04 -11.46
N SER A 36 13.02 13.27 -12.70
CA SER A 36 12.68 14.46 -13.50
C SER A 36 11.49 14.21 -14.41
N GLY A 37 10.73 15.27 -14.71
CA GLY A 37 9.61 15.25 -15.65
C GLY A 37 8.37 14.52 -15.13
N ILE A 38 8.27 14.26 -13.83
CA ILE A 38 7.15 13.54 -13.23
C ILE A 38 6.01 14.53 -12.93
N PRO A 39 4.79 14.31 -13.45
CA PRO A 39 3.68 15.22 -13.20
C PRO A 39 3.17 15.14 -11.76
N VAL A 40 3.07 16.30 -11.11
CA VAL A 40 2.53 16.47 -9.76
C VAL A 40 1.38 17.46 -9.80
N GLN A 41 0.28 17.14 -9.12
CA GLN A 41 -0.94 17.93 -9.10
C GLN A 41 -1.38 18.23 -7.67
N LEU A 42 -2.08 19.35 -7.51
CA LEU A 42 -2.68 19.78 -6.25
C LEU A 42 -4.20 19.85 -6.43
N PHE A 43 -4.93 19.09 -5.63
CA PHE A 43 -6.39 19.11 -5.60
C PHE A 43 -6.90 19.70 -4.28
N LEU A 44 -7.92 20.55 -4.33
CA LEU A 44 -8.66 21.00 -3.16
C LEU A 44 -9.75 19.97 -2.83
N ASP A 45 -9.73 19.48 -1.59
CA ASP A 45 -10.71 18.56 -1.01
C ASP A 45 -12.11 19.18 -1.03
N ASN A 46 -13.10 18.41 -1.46
CA ASN A 46 -14.52 18.81 -1.40
C ASN A 46 -15.09 18.82 0.05
N GLY A 47 -14.32 18.32 1.03
CA GLY A 47 -14.66 18.23 2.44
C GLY A 47 -15.00 16.82 2.93
N ASP A 48 -14.95 15.80 2.07
CA ASP A 48 -15.16 14.39 2.45
C ASP A 48 -13.86 13.73 2.96
N GLY A 49 -12.71 14.35 2.70
CA GLY A 49 -11.41 13.90 3.18
C GLY A 49 -10.83 12.71 2.43
N VAL A 50 -11.41 12.31 1.29
CA VAL A 50 -11.03 11.18 0.44
C VAL A 50 -10.73 11.69 -0.98
N PHE A 51 -9.55 11.38 -1.50
CA PHE A 51 -9.19 11.78 -2.86
C PHE A 51 -10.08 11.09 -3.91
N GLY A 52 -10.69 11.88 -4.79
CA GLY A 52 -11.63 11.39 -5.81
C GLY A 52 -11.95 12.39 -6.92
N SER A 53 -12.85 12.00 -7.82
CA SER A 53 -13.24 12.81 -8.99
C SER A 53 -14.04 14.06 -8.66
N SER A 54 -14.54 14.18 -7.43
CA SER A 54 -15.23 15.36 -6.92
C SER A 54 -14.29 16.46 -6.42
N ASP A 55 -13.00 16.17 -6.26
CA ASP A 55 -12.01 17.17 -5.85
C ASP A 55 -11.62 18.09 -7.01
N ILE A 56 -11.24 19.32 -6.66
CA ILE A 56 -11.00 20.37 -7.65
C ILE A 56 -9.50 20.52 -7.89
N LEU A 57 -9.02 20.26 -9.11
CA LEU A 57 -7.64 20.56 -9.51
C LEU A 57 -7.37 22.07 -9.38
N LYS A 58 -6.36 22.45 -8.59
CA LYS A 58 -5.96 23.84 -8.36
C LYS A 58 -4.67 24.21 -9.06
N ALA A 59 -3.70 23.31 -9.04
CA ALA A 59 -2.40 23.54 -9.64
C ALA A 59 -1.81 22.23 -10.17
N SER A 60 -0.90 22.36 -11.13
CA SER A 60 -0.12 21.24 -11.65
C SER A 60 1.27 21.70 -12.06
N THR A 61 2.25 20.83 -11.90
CA THR A 61 3.64 21.06 -12.29
C THR A 61 4.28 19.75 -12.72
N THR A 62 5.53 19.81 -13.18
CA THR A 62 6.38 18.63 -13.41
C THR A 62 7.67 18.79 -12.63
N SER A 63 8.16 17.71 -12.03
CA SER A 63 9.44 17.74 -11.32
C SER A 63 10.60 18.16 -12.25
N GLY A 64 11.51 18.97 -11.74
CA GLY A 64 12.71 19.41 -12.44
C GLY A 64 13.80 18.33 -12.49
N ALA A 65 14.95 18.66 -13.10
CA ALA A 65 16.09 17.75 -13.22
C ALA A 65 16.64 17.25 -11.86
N ASN A 66 16.45 18.03 -10.80
CA ASN A 66 16.79 17.68 -9.42
C ASN A 66 15.64 16.99 -8.66
N GLY A 67 14.56 16.60 -9.34
CA GLY A 67 13.35 16.03 -8.75
C GLY A 67 12.46 17.03 -8.02
N GLY A 68 12.88 18.30 -7.89
CA GLY A 68 12.14 19.32 -7.18
C GLY A 68 10.83 19.69 -7.88
N TYR A 69 9.77 19.90 -7.12
CA TYR A 69 8.51 20.45 -7.60
C TYR A 69 8.00 21.53 -6.63
N SER A 70 7.19 22.46 -7.14
CA SER A 70 6.49 23.47 -6.33
C SER A 70 5.11 23.74 -6.92
N LEU A 71 4.12 23.88 -6.04
CA LEU A 71 2.71 24.11 -6.31
C LEU A 71 2.20 25.17 -5.32
N THR A 72 1.47 26.17 -5.81
CA THR A 72 0.97 27.25 -4.96
C THR A 72 -0.50 27.02 -4.58
N ALA A 73 -0.83 27.15 -3.30
CA ALA A 73 -2.19 27.08 -2.76
C ALA A 73 -2.68 28.47 -2.37
N GLU A 74 -3.69 28.98 -3.09
CA GLU A 74 -4.21 30.35 -2.94
C GLU A 74 -5.22 30.53 -1.78
N SER A 75 -5.54 29.47 -1.04
CA SER A 75 -6.53 29.50 0.03
C SER A 75 -6.22 28.49 1.13
N ALA A 76 -6.69 28.77 2.35
CA ALA A 76 -6.70 27.78 3.42
C ALA A 76 -7.69 26.66 3.09
N GLY A 77 -7.39 25.44 3.53
CA GLY A 77 -8.20 24.26 3.22
C GLY A 77 -7.39 22.98 3.27
N THR A 78 -8.07 21.86 3.04
CA THR A 78 -7.45 20.56 2.88
C THR A 78 -7.19 20.29 1.41
N TYR A 79 -6.01 19.81 1.09
CA TYR A 79 -5.57 19.52 -0.26
C TYR A 79 -4.96 18.11 -0.36
N PHE A 80 -4.95 17.58 -1.56
CA PHE A 80 -4.22 16.38 -1.94
C PHE A 80 -3.12 16.72 -2.93
N VAL A 81 -1.88 16.35 -2.59
CA VAL A 81 -0.75 16.31 -3.50
C VAL A 81 -0.74 14.94 -4.18
N PHE A 82 -0.84 14.92 -5.50
CA PHE A 82 -1.02 13.71 -6.29
C PHE A 82 0.04 13.58 -7.37
N GLN A 83 0.73 12.45 -7.40
CA GLN A 83 1.55 12.05 -8.54
C GLN A 83 0.66 11.38 -9.59
N ASN A 84 0.43 12.06 -10.71
CA ASN A 84 -0.58 11.63 -11.69
C ASN A 84 -0.24 10.27 -12.33
N SER A 85 1.04 10.00 -12.55
CA SER A 85 1.53 8.76 -13.15
C SER A 85 2.74 8.21 -12.41
N GLU A 86 2.82 6.89 -12.27
CA GLU A 86 4.02 6.19 -11.83
C GLU A 86 5.02 6.10 -13.01
N PRO A 87 6.28 6.53 -12.83
CA PRO A 87 7.30 6.35 -13.87
C PRO A 87 7.58 4.87 -14.13
N ALA A 88 8.02 4.54 -15.35
CA ALA A 88 8.32 3.17 -15.75
C ALA A 88 9.40 2.54 -14.84
N GLY A 89 9.17 1.30 -14.41
CA GLY A 89 10.05 0.59 -13.46
C GLY A 89 9.81 0.94 -11.99
N PHE A 90 8.86 1.83 -11.69
CA PHE A 90 8.51 2.23 -10.33
C PHE A 90 7.06 1.90 -9.98
N VAL A 91 6.79 1.82 -8.69
CA VAL A 91 5.47 1.64 -8.09
C VAL A 91 5.37 2.48 -6.82
N GLN A 92 4.16 2.85 -6.42
CA GLN A 92 3.92 3.57 -5.18
C GLN A 92 2.94 2.81 -4.28
N ARG A 93 3.04 3.07 -2.98
CA ARG A 93 1.95 2.83 -2.02
C ARG A 93 0.93 3.96 -2.17
N GLN A 94 -0.32 3.72 -1.78
CA GLN A 94 -1.38 4.72 -1.87
C GLN A 94 -1.01 6.03 -1.14
N SER A 95 -0.41 5.93 0.05
CA SER A 95 0.03 7.07 0.86
C SER A 95 1.20 7.86 0.25
N GLN A 96 1.96 7.25 -0.66
CA GLN A 96 3.05 7.94 -1.38
C GLN A 96 2.52 8.65 -2.62
N ARG A 97 1.57 8.01 -3.32
CA ARG A 97 0.94 8.56 -4.54
C ARG A 97 -0.01 9.72 -4.26
N VAL A 98 -0.74 9.66 -3.15
CA VAL A 98 -1.69 10.69 -2.70
C VAL A 98 -1.33 11.10 -1.27
N GLN A 99 -0.90 12.35 -1.09
CA GLN A 99 -0.54 12.91 0.22
C GLN A 99 -1.50 14.02 0.60
N LYS A 100 -2.05 13.95 1.82
CA LYS A 100 -3.00 14.93 2.34
C LYS A 100 -2.29 16.05 3.11
N VAL A 101 -2.65 17.29 2.85
CA VAL A 101 -2.17 18.48 3.57
C VAL A 101 -3.31 19.39 3.96
N THR A 102 -3.32 19.89 5.19
CA THR A 102 -4.26 20.93 5.62
C THR A 102 -3.50 22.22 5.86
N LEU A 103 -3.92 23.27 5.17
CA LEU A 103 -3.40 24.63 5.28
C LEU A 103 -4.38 25.47 6.11
N ALA A 104 -3.87 26.09 7.18
CA ALA A 104 -4.62 27.01 8.01
C ALA A 104 -4.52 28.45 7.48
N ALA A 105 -5.35 29.35 8.02
CA ALA A 105 -5.38 30.76 7.58
C ALA A 105 -4.04 31.50 7.77
N ASN A 106 -3.22 31.09 8.74
CA ASN A 106 -1.88 31.63 8.95
C ASN A 106 -0.86 31.11 7.91
N ASP A 107 -1.08 29.95 7.30
CA ASP A 107 -0.21 29.43 6.24
C ASP A 107 -0.32 30.29 4.96
N ILE A 108 -1.46 30.95 4.75
CA ILE A 108 -1.73 31.83 3.60
C ILE A 108 -1.66 33.33 3.95
N ALA A 109 -1.23 33.67 5.17
CA ALA A 109 -1.03 35.06 5.58
C ALA A 109 0.37 35.56 5.20
N ILE A 110 0.52 36.88 5.09
CA ILE A 110 1.84 37.51 4.95
C ILE A 110 2.71 37.10 6.14
N SER A 111 3.84 36.45 5.86
CA SER A 111 4.81 35.98 6.86
C SER A 111 6.12 36.72 6.67
N ASP A 112 6.49 37.54 7.67
CA ASP A 112 7.85 38.09 7.76
C ASP A 112 8.85 36.93 7.92
N LYS A 113 9.92 36.95 7.12
CA LYS A 113 11.01 35.97 7.12
C LYS A 113 12.29 36.52 7.74
N LEU A 114 12.58 37.79 7.46
CA LEU A 114 13.68 38.53 8.06
C LEU A 114 13.18 39.94 8.38
N VAL A 115 13.25 40.33 9.65
CA VAL A 115 13.00 41.72 10.06
C VAL A 115 14.29 42.50 9.83
N LEU A 116 14.22 43.61 9.11
CA LEU A 116 15.37 44.43 8.74
C LEU A 116 15.50 45.66 9.63
N ASP A 117 14.41 46.31 10.00
CA ASP A 117 14.39 47.33 11.04
C ASP A 117 12.97 47.48 11.62
N THR A 118 12.91 47.73 12.93
CA THR A 118 11.67 47.95 13.69
C THR A 118 11.53 49.37 14.23
N PHE A 119 12.57 50.20 14.14
CA PHE A 119 12.62 51.61 14.53
C PHE A 119 12.18 51.93 15.97
N ASN A 120 12.14 50.94 16.87
CA ASN A 120 11.49 51.06 18.17
C ASN A 120 12.45 51.22 19.37
N THR A 121 13.76 51.17 19.13
CA THR A 121 14.76 51.13 20.19
C THR A 121 15.65 52.36 20.17
N THR A 122 16.40 52.56 19.08
CA THR A 122 17.43 53.59 19.01
C THR A 122 16.83 54.88 18.44
N GLN A 123 17.01 56.00 19.14
CA GLN A 123 16.60 57.33 18.64
C GLN A 123 17.71 57.93 17.77
N GLN A 124 17.36 58.34 16.56
CA GLN A 124 18.28 59.00 15.63
C GLN A 124 17.52 60.08 14.86
N VAL A 125 17.98 61.32 14.91
CA VAL A 125 17.32 62.44 14.23
C VAL A 125 18.36 63.24 13.48
N VAL A 126 18.16 63.42 12.18
CA VAL A 126 19.04 64.22 11.33
C VAL A 126 18.20 65.18 10.50
N ASN A 127 18.55 66.46 10.55
CA ASN A 127 17.91 67.52 9.78
C ASN A 127 18.92 68.31 8.95
N ALA A 128 18.46 68.81 7.81
CA ALA A 128 19.18 69.77 6.98
C ALA A 128 18.24 70.93 6.60
N SER A 129 18.79 72.13 6.46
CA SER A 129 18.01 73.33 6.13
C SER A 129 18.69 74.13 5.01
N PHE A 130 17.91 74.63 4.05
CA PHE A 130 18.36 75.50 2.97
C PHE A 130 17.59 76.84 2.92
N PRO A 131 18.30 78.00 2.93
CA PRO A 131 19.75 78.14 3.12
C PRO A 131 20.16 77.81 4.57
N GLY A 132 21.26 77.07 4.76
CA GLY A 132 21.69 76.61 6.08
C GLY A 132 22.71 75.46 6.01
N ALA A 133 22.81 74.68 7.10
CA ALA A 133 23.63 73.49 7.15
C ALA A 133 22.99 72.37 6.32
N THR A 134 23.57 72.10 5.15
CA THR A 134 23.19 71.03 4.24
C THR A 134 24.39 70.68 3.33
N PRO A 135 24.63 69.40 3.01
CA PRO A 135 23.97 68.22 3.54
C PRO A 135 24.35 67.95 5.01
N ASN A 136 23.58 67.09 5.68
CA ASN A 136 23.88 66.59 7.02
C ASN A 136 23.71 65.07 7.07
N SER A 137 24.48 64.41 7.93
CA SER A 137 24.42 62.96 8.06
C SER A 137 24.77 62.47 9.46
N SER A 138 24.37 61.24 9.78
CA SER A 138 24.69 60.56 11.03
C SER A 138 24.79 59.06 10.80
N ALA A 139 25.85 58.45 11.30
CA ALA A 139 25.94 57.01 11.54
C ALA A 139 25.67 56.74 13.02
N LEU A 140 24.82 55.77 13.33
CA LEU A 140 24.50 55.44 14.71
C LEU A 140 24.20 53.94 14.88
N ALA A 141 24.92 53.32 15.81
CA ALA A 141 24.64 51.95 16.24
C ALA A 141 23.17 51.79 16.66
N ALA A 142 22.47 50.91 15.95
CA ALA A 142 21.06 50.61 16.11
C ALA A 142 20.90 49.08 16.11
N PRO A 143 20.93 48.43 17.28
CA PRO A 143 20.89 46.96 17.37
C PRO A 143 19.64 46.32 16.76
N GLU A 144 18.55 47.08 16.63
CA GLU A 144 17.32 46.64 16.01
C GLU A 144 17.36 46.64 14.46
N ALA A 145 18.37 47.30 13.88
CA ALA A 145 18.57 47.42 12.45
C ALA A 145 19.51 46.34 11.93
N VAL A 146 19.26 45.89 10.69
CA VAL A 146 20.12 44.94 10.01
C VAL A 146 21.52 45.51 9.84
N GLY A 147 22.54 44.73 10.16
CA GLY A 147 23.93 45.20 10.17
C GLY A 147 24.33 45.95 11.45
N GLY A 148 23.40 46.27 12.36
CA GLY A 148 23.68 46.84 13.68
C GLY A 148 23.91 48.36 13.73
N GLU A 149 23.81 49.04 12.60
CA GLU A 149 23.96 50.49 12.44
C GLU A 149 22.95 51.02 11.42
N ARG A 150 22.46 52.24 11.66
CA ARG A 150 21.67 53.01 10.70
C ARG A 150 22.43 54.25 10.30
N ASP A 151 22.49 54.48 9.01
CA ASP A 151 23.08 55.70 8.45
C ASP A 151 22.02 56.55 7.80
N ILE A 152 21.97 57.81 8.20
CA ILE A 152 20.99 58.77 7.74
C ILE A 152 21.73 59.88 7.03
N PHE A 153 21.28 60.20 5.81
CA PHE A 153 21.76 61.31 5.01
C PHE A 153 20.59 62.18 4.56
N VAL A 154 20.69 63.49 4.78
CA VAL A 154 19.69 64.48 4.37
C VAL A 154 20.36 65.65 3.67
N ASP A 155 19.80 66.06 2.53
CA ASP A 155 20.28 67.21 1.75
C ASP A 155 19.10 68.08 1.32
N ALA A 156 18.93 69.22 1.99
CA ALA A 156 17.86 70.18 1.73
C ALA A 156 18.17 71.02 0.49
N THR A 157 17.24 71.07 -0.45
CA THR A 157 17.28 71.99 -1.61
C THR A 157 16.37 73.19 -1.43
N ALA A 158 15.39 73.10 -0.52
CA ALA A 158 14.55 74.18 -0.04
C ALA A 158 14.05 73.87 1.37
N GLY A 159 13.87 74.90 2.22
CA GLY A 159 13.27 74.74 3.55
C GLY A 159 14.04 73.78 4.47
N THR A 160 13.36 73.07 5.36
CA THR A 160 13.98 72.06 6.23
C THR A 160 13.41 70.68 5.92
N VAL A 161 14.30 69.71 5.75
CA VAL A 161 13.96 68.28 5.64
C VAL A 161 14.64 67.51 6.76
N SER A 162 14.00 66.45 7.22
CA SER A 162 14.57 65.60 8.26
C SER A 162 14.22 64.13 8.08
N ILE A 163 15.04 63.28 8.70
CA ILE A 163 14.70 61.88 8.97
C ILE A 163 14.83 61.67 10.48
N ALA A 164 13.80 61.09 11.09
CA ALA A 164 13.77 60.77 12.50
C ALA A 164 13.34 59.31 12.72
N ALA A 165 14.22 58.49 13.28
CA ALA A 165 13.90 57.16 13.80
C ALA A 165 13.66 57.24 15.31
N ASN A 166 12.59 56.61 15.79
CA ASN A 166 12.19 56.61 17.20
C ASN A 166 12.15 58.03 17.83
N GLY A 167 11.72 59.02 17.03
CA GLY A 167 11.68 60.43 17.40
C GLY A 167 10.39 60.82 18.12
N THR A 168 10.37 61.94 18.84
CA THR A 168 9.11 62.56 19.30
C THR A 168 8.56 63.45 18.19
N PRO A 169 7.26 63.38 17.82
CA PRO A 169 6.15 62.72 18.51
C PRO A 169 5.82 61.28 18.04
N LYS A 170 6.68 60.66 17.23
CA LYS A 170 6.43 59.37 16.56
C LYS A 170 7.43 58.28 17.03
N PRO A 171 7.38 57.84 18.31
CA PRO A 171 8.23 56.76 18.78
C PRO A 171 7.87 55.45 18.04
N GLY A 172 8.88 54.62 17.75
CA GLY A 172 8.65 53.39 16.98
C GLY A 172 8.58 53.55 15.46
N GLU A 173 8.63 54.76 14.92
CA GLU A 173 8.52 55.00 13.48
C GLU A 173 9.82 55.63 12.92
N LEU A 174 10.07 55.39 11.63
CA LEU A 174 10.99 56.15 10.79
C LEU A 174 10.20 57.18 10.00
N VAL A 175 10.43 58.45 10.29
CA VAL A 175 9.69 59.58 9.73
C VAL A 175 10.60 60.32 8.75
N PHE A 176 10.15 60.44 7.50
CA PHE A 176 10.71 61.31 6.47
C PHE A 176 9.89 62.60 6.43
N ASP A 177 10.31 63.59 7.22
CA ASP A 177 9.56 64.83 7.43
C ASP A 177 10.06 65.97 6.51
N VAL A 178 9.12 66.71 5.93
CA VAL A 178 9.36 67.82 5.01
C VAL A 178 8.57 69.02 5.47
N GLY A 179 9.28 70.05 5.95
CA GLY A 179 8.62 71.30 6.35
C GLY A 179 7.85 71.95 5.19
N ALA A 180 6.93 72.85 5.52
CA ALA A 180 6.14 73.56 4.53
C ALA A 180 7.03 74.28 3.48
N GLY A 181 6.82 73.98 2.20
CA GLY A 181 7.63 74.52 1.09
C GLY A 181 9.07 74.01 1.04
N ALA A 182 9.40 72.95 1.79
CA ALA A 182 10.71 72.31 1.77
C ALA A 182 10.77 71.17 0.75
N ASN A 183 11.98 70.86 0.30
CA ASN A 183 12.28 69.68 -0.52
C ASN A 183 13.77 69.32 -0.33
N GLY A 184 14.12 68.08 -0.65
CA GLY A 184 15.47 67.59 -0.45
C GLY A 184 15.58 66.07 -0.54
N LYS A 185 16.82 65.61 -0.75
CA LYS A 185 17.18 64.19 -0.74
C LYS A 185 17.20 63.68 0.68
N ARG A 186 16.61 62.51 0.91
CA ARG A 186 16.48 61.86 2.22
C ARG A 186 16.75 60.37 2.05
N VAL A 187 17.85 59.89 2.62
CA VAL A 187 18.28 58.49 2.50
C VAL A 187 18.55 57.90 3.87
N VAL A 188 18.07 56.68 4.08
CA VAL A 188 18.53 55.79 5.14
C VAL A 188 19.27 54.62 4.49
N SER A 189 20.47 54.30 4.96
CA SER A 189 21.23 53.13 4.52
C SER A 189 21.51 52.18 5.67
N TYR A 190 21.63 50.91 5.29
CA TYR A 190 22.05 49.79 6.13
C TYR A 190 23.21 49.13 5.41
N ASP A 191 24.42 49.36 5.88
CA ASP A 191 25.63 48.83 5.26
C ASP A 191 26.59 48.21 6.29
N GLY A 192 26.16 48.04 7.53
CA GLY A 192 26.91 47.38 8.60
C GLY A 192 27.68 48.38 9.46
N VAL A 193 28.10 47.95 10.66
CA VAL A 193 28.80 48.85 11.59
C VAL A 193 30.15 49.30 11.03
N ASP A 194 30.27 50.58 10.68
CA ASP A 194 31.54 51.21 10.29
C ASP A 194 31.74 52.60 10.91
N GLY A 195 30.71 53.16 11.54
CA GLY A 195 30.73 54.46 12.21
C GLY A 195 30.74 55.64 11.25
N THR A 196 30.40 55.44 9.98
CA THR A 196 30.40 56.46 8.93
C THR A 196 29.12 56.40 8.11
N SER A 197 28.62 57.57 7.67
CA SER A 197 27.45 57.61 6.78
C SER A 197 27.81 57.40 5.30
N ASN A 198 29.04 56.97 4.99
CA ASN A 198 29.45 56.69 3.61
C ASN A 198 29.10 55.25 3.28
N LEU A 199 28.34 55.06 2.21
CA LEU A 199 27.91 53.73 1.80
C LEU A 199 29.09 52.74 1.66
N ASN A 200 29.04 51.67 2.44
CA ASN A 200 29.91 50.51 2.31
C ASN A 200 29.16 49.34 1.62
N PRO A 201 29.25 49.19 0.28
CA PRO A 201 28.46 48.20 -0.46
C PRO A 201 28.78 46.73 -0.18
N THR A 202 29.63 46.46 0.81
CA THR A 202 30.04 45.11 1.27
C THR A 202 29.87 44.89 2.77
N GLY A 203 29.46 45.88 3.56
CA GLY A 203 29.58 45.81 5.01
C GLY A 203 28.52 44.97 5.72
N LEU A 204 27.38 44.66 5.08
CA LEU A 204 26.41 43.66 5.58
C LEU A 204 26.92 42.20 5.49
N SER A 205 28.17 41.98 5.07
CA SER A 205 28.85 40.68 5.13
C SER A 205 28.12 39.55 4.37
N ASN A 206 27.62 39.86 3.17
CA ASN A 206 26.83 38.95 2.31
C ASN A 206 25.53 38.46 2.98
N LEU A 207 24.76 39.38 3.56
CA LEU A 207 23.44 39.10 4.11
C LEU A 207 22.53 38.42 3.08
N ASP A 208 21.90 37.32 3.47
CA ASP A 208 20.89 36.65 2.65
C ASP A 208 19.49 37.20 2.93
N LEU A 209 19.01 38.11 2.07
CA LEU A 209 17.65 38.65 2.15
C LEU A 209 16.58 37.63 1.73
N THR A 210 16.96 36.57 1.03
CA THR A 210 16.04 35.51 0.63
C THR A 210 15.71 34.56 1.77
N ALA A 211 16.36 34.70 2.94
CA ALA A 211 16.17 33.81 4.08
C ALA A 211 16.25 32.33 3.65
N SER A 212 17.37 31.97 3.02
CA SER A 212 17.61 30.65 2.41
C SER A 212 16.57 30.25 1.35
N GLY A 213 16.13 31.22 0.55
CA GLY A 213 15.17 31.05 -0.54
C GLY A 213 13.69 31.09 -0.15
N THR A 214 13.35 31.37 1.11
CA THR A 214 11.95 31.42 1.60
C THR A 214 11.30 32.80 1.51
N ALA A 215 12.08 33.86 1.31
CA ALA A 215 11.62 35.23 1.12
C ALA A 215 11.84 35.68 -0.33
N ASN A 216 10.88 36.40 -0.88
CA ASN A 216 10.90 36.85 -2.28
C ASN A 216 10.44 38.30 -2.48
N ALA A 217 10.16 39.04 -1.40
CA ALA A 217 9.79 40.44 -1.47
C ALA A 217 10.22 41.21 -0.22
N PHE A 218 10.38 42.52 -0.35
CA PHE A 218 10.35 43.42 0.81
C PHE A 218 8.91 43.75 1.20
N ARG A 219 8.70 43.99 2.48
CA ARG A 219 7.49 44.57 3.04
C ARG A 219 7.85 45.81 3.84
N PHE A 220 7.08 46.86 3.59
CA PHE A 220 7.09 48.07 4.40
C PHE A 220 5.69 48.28 4.95
N GLN A 221 5.57 48.41 6.27
CA GLN A 221 4.38 49.03 6.84
C GLN A 221 4.57 50.54 6.75
N ILE A 222 3.94 51.19 5.78
CA ILE A 222 4.27 52.54 5.33
C ILE A 222 3.03 53.36 4.97
N GLY A 223 3.15 54.68 5.10
CA GLY A 223 2.17 55.64 4.64
C GLY A 223 2.87 56.91 4.17
N GLY A 224 2.28 57.60 3.20
CA GLY A 224 2.82 58.84 2.68
C GLY A 224 1.74 59.82 2.27
N GLU A 225 2.16 61.05 1.99
CA GLU A 225 1.30 62.04 1.36
C GLU A 225 1.21 61.83 -0.16
N PRO A 226 0.21 62.41 -0.85
CA PRO A 226 0.03 62.24 -2.29
C PRO A 226 1.30 62.55 -3.09
N GLY A 227 1.70 61.63 -3.97
CA GLY A 227 2.84 61.80 -4.87
C GLY A 227 4.20 61.38 -4.29
N THR A 228 4.25 60.92 -3.04
CA THR A 228 5.47 60.35 -2.45
C THR A 228 5.85 59.00 -3.08
N ARG A 229 7.16 58.76 -3.18
CA ARG A 229 7.75 57.57 -3.79
C ARG A 229 8.92 57.07 -2.95
N LEU A 230 9.10 55.76 -2.94
CA LEU A 230 10.22 55.07 -2.30
C LEU A 230 11.11 54.49 -3.40
N ILE A 231 12.38 54.85 -3.38
CA ILE A 231 13.44 54.25 -4.19
C ILE A 231 14.24 53.33 -3.27
N ILE A 232 14.29 52.05 -3.61
CA ILE A 232 15.04 51.03 -2.88
C ILE A 232 16.24 50.65 -3.74
N ARG A 233 17.44 50.70 -3.16
CA ARG A 233 18.66 50.18 -3.81
C ARG A 233 19.24 49.07 -2.96
N VAL A 234 19.61 47.98 -3.61
CA VAL A 234 20.26 46.83 -2.99
C VAL A 234 21.62 46.66 -3.65
N HIS A 235 22.66 46.49 -2.85
CA HIS A 235 24.05 46.39 -3.29
C HIS A 235 24.63 45.02 -2.96
N SER A 236 25.30 44.40 -3.93
CA SER A 236 26.16 43.23 -3.74
C SER A 236 27.55 43.58 -4.27
N GLY A 237 28.31 44.34 -3.48
CA GLY A 237 29.52 45.01 -3.94
C GLY A 237 29.20 46.02 -5.05
N ALA A 238 29.87 45.93 -6.19
CA ALA A 238 29.65 46.86 -7.32
C ALA A 238 28.34 46.64 -8.09
N ASN A 239 27.63 45.53 -7.84
CA ASN A 239 26.39 45.19 -8.52
C ASN A 239 25.19 45.76 -7.76
N VAL A 240 24.36 46.55 -8.43
CA VAL A 240 23.25 47.26 -7.79
C VAL A 240 21.95 46.99 -8.53
N SER A 241 20.92 46.68 -7.75
CA SER A 241 19.54 46.58 -8.19
C SER A 241 18.71 47.71 -7.59
N THR A 242 17.83 48.33 -8.36
CA THR A 242 16.99 49.45 -7.93
C THR A 242 15.52 49.21 -8.24
N ARG A 243 14.64 49.71 -7.38
CA ARG A 243 13.20 49.75 -7.64
C ARG A 243 12.59 51.02 -7.05
N GLU A 244 11.86 51.73 -7.88
CA GLU A 244 11.06 52.88 -7.47
C GLU A 244 9.57 52.51 -7.45
N VAL A 245 8.89 52.80 -6.35
CA VAL A 245 7.47 52.50 -6.14
C VAL A 245 6.76 53.68 -5.50
N ALA A 246 5.46 53.84 -5.79
CA ALA A 246 4.64 54.84 -5.12
C ALA A 246 4.40 54.40 -3.66
N ILE A 247 4.49 55.35 -2.73
CA ILE A 247 4.10 55.09 -1.33
C ILE A 247 2.57 55.21 -1.23
N PRO A 248 1.87 54.26 -0.60
CA PRO A 248 0.43 54.35 -0.37
C PRO A 248 0.05 55.63 0.35
N THR A 249 -0.91 56.38 -0.19
CA THR A 249 -1.43 57.58 0.46
C THR A 249 -2.32 57.19 1.64
N THR A 250 -1.96 57.62 2.84
CA THR A 250 -2.71 57.37 4.07
C THR A 250 -3.05 58.68 4.81
N PRO A 251 -4.13 58.73 5.60
CA PRO A 251 -4.46 59.93 6.38
C PRO A 251 -3.29 60.34 7.30
N GLY A 252 -2.76 61.55 7.11
CA GLY A 252 -1.63 62.07 7.88
C GLY A 252 -0.33 61.29 7.71
N ALA A 253 -0.15 60.63 6.55
CA ALA A 253 0.98 59.76 6.24
C ALA A 253 1.19 58.60 7.25
N LEU A 254 0.18 58.25 8.06
CA LEU A 254 0.30 57.18 9.05
C LEU A 254 0.68 55.85 8.39
N ALA A 255 1.61 55.12 8.99
CA ALA A 255 2.10 53.82 8.51
C ALA A 255 1.07 52.69 8.72
N THR A 256 -0.06 52.77 8.02
CA THR A 256 -1.19 51.83 8.16
C THR A 256 -1.40 50.93 6.95
N SER A 257 -0.57 51.03 5.92
CA SER A 257 -0.66 50.22 4.70
C SER A 257 0.56 49.33 4.53
N ASP A 258 0.36 48.15 3.94
CA ASP A 258 1.45 47.28 3.51
C ASP A 258 1.84 47.63 2.07
N LEU A 259 3.09 48.04 1.89
CA LEU A 259 3.73 48.15 0.58
C LEU A 259 4.65 46.94 0.40
N ILE A 260 4.28 46.07 -0.54
CA ILE A 260 5.07 44.89 -0.90
C ILE A 260 5.82 45.16 -2.18
N VAL A 261 7.12 44.88 -2.19
CA VAL A 261 8.00 45.07 -3.34
C VAL A 261 8.73 43.75 -3.65
N PRO A 262 8.28 42.96 -4.65
CA PRO A 262 8.94 41.73 -5.04
C PRO A 262 10.42 41.92 -5.40
N PHE A 263 11.27 40.94 -5.15
CA PHE A 263 12.68 41.01 -5.57
C PHE A 263 12.80 40.95 -7.11
N SER A 264 11.90 40.24 -7.78
CA SER A 264 11.80 40.17 -9.24
C SER A 264 11.49 41.51 -9.91
N ASP A 265 10.98 42.47 -9.14
CA ASP A 265 10.55 43.77 -9.61
C ASP A 265 11.71 44.77 -9.73
N PHE A 266 12.87 44.45 -9.17
CA PHE A 266 14.04 45.30 -9.24
C PHE A 266 14.72 45.22 -10.60
N SER A 267 15.20 46.35 -11.09
CA SER A 267 15.99 46.45 -12.31
C SER A 267 17.47 46.67 -11.99
N THR A 268 18.35 46.18 -12.86
CA THR A 268 19.79 46.41 -12.72
C THR A 268 20.12 47.90 -12.88
N SER A 269 20.68 48.51 -11.84
CA SER A 269 21.20 49.88 -11.87
C SER A 269 22.69 49.92 -12.21
N SER A 270 23.46 48.91 -11.84
CA SER A 270 24.88 48.76 -12.19
C SER A 270 25.33 47.30 -12.15
N GLY A 271 26.44 46.99 -12.86
CA GLY A 271 27.00 45.65 -12.90
C GLY A 271 26.00 44.62 -13.45
N SER A 272 25.90 43.47 -12.80
CA SER A 272 24.93 42.41 -13.13
C SER A 272 23.60 42.50 -12.38
N GLY A 273 23.40 43.54 -11.56
CA GLY A 273 22.32 43.58 -10.57
C GLY A 273 22.71 42.84 -9.29
N ALA A 274 22.15 43.29 -8.16
CA ALA A 274 22.43 42.71 -6.86
C ALA A 274 21.95 41.27 -6.75
N ASN A 275 22.73 40.47 -6.03
CA ASN A 275 22.35 39.12 -5.61
C ASN A 275 21.65 39.24 -4.24
N PHE A 276 20.33 39.05 -4.21
CA PHE A 276 19.54 39.15 -2.99
C PHE A 276 19.91 38.09 -1.93
N ALA A 277 20.61 37.02 -2.30
CA ALA A 277 21.14 36.04 -1.34
C ALA A 277 22.52 36.41 -0.77
N ALA A 278 23.12 37.50 -1.25
CA ALA A 278 24.43 37.98 -0.82
C ALA A 278 24.50 39.51 -0.96
N VAL A 279 23.87 40.21 -0.02
CA VAL A 279 23.74 41.66 0.03
C VAL A 279 24.80 42.27 0.94
N GLY A 280 25.41 43.35 0.46
CA GLY A 280 26.41 44.12 1.17
C GLY A 280 25.90 45.48 1.68
N ALA A 281 24.86 46.06 1.07
CA ALA A 281 24.17 47.24 1.61
C ALA A 281 22.74 47.41 1.05
N ILE A 282 21.91 48.16 1.75
CA ILE A 282 20.56 48.56 1.34
C ILE A 282 20.40 50.07 1.53
N GLU A 283 19.82 50.77 0.55
CA GLU A 283 19.44 52.18 0.67
C GLU A 283 17.93 52.35 0.46
N LEU A 284 17.31 53.17 1.29
CA LEU A 284 15.92 53.62 1.18
C LEU A 284 15.92 55.13 0.98
N GLU A 285 15.45 55.59 -0.18
CA GLU A 285 15.32 57.02 -0.49
C GLU A 285 13.85 57.37 -0.70
N VAL A 286 13.36 58.39 0.02
CA VAL A 286 12.01 58.92 -0.18
C VAL A 286 12.06 60.21 -0.99
N THR A 287 11.29 60.24 -2.06
CA THR A 287 11.10 61.42 -2.93
C THR A 287 9.64 61.81 -3.00
N GLY A 288 9.35 63.06 -3.37
CA GLY A 288 7.98 63.53 -3.47
C GLY A 288 7.85 65.03 -3.75
N PRO A 289 6.61 65.54 -3.83
CA PRO A 289 6.33 66.97 -3.91
C PRO A 289 6.86 67.74 -2.70
N ASP A 290 6.82 69.07 -2.80
CA ASP A 290 7.16 69.95 -1.67
C ASP A 290 6.22 69.68 -0.49
N ALA A 291 6.79 69.69 0.72
CA ALA A 291 6.09 69.41 1.98
C ALA A 291 5.48 68.00 2.11
N ALA A 292 5.92 67.02 1.30
CA ALA A 292 5.35 65.68 1.32
C ALA A 292 6.07 64.70 2.26
N ASP A 293 5.35 64.26 3.29
CA ASP A 293 5.85 63.35 4.33
C ASP A 293 5.67 61.87 3.98
N ALA A 294 6.54 61.02 4.55
CA ALA A 294 6.34 59.57 4.59
C ALA A 294 6.77 58.99 5.95
N ILE A 295 6.06 57.95 6.39
CA ILE A 295 6.31 57.28 7.66
C ILE A 295 6.39 55.77 7.43
N VAL A 296 7.42 55.14 7.98
CA VAL A 296 7.62 53.68 7.99
C VAL A 296 7.59 53.19 9.43
N ASN A 297 6.78 52.16 9.72
CA ASN A 297 6.71 51.53 11.04
C ASN A 297 7.52 50.23 11.12
N ALA A 298 7.63 49.50 10.02
CA ALA A 298 8.39 48.24 9.96
C ALA A 298 8.97 48.02 8.56
N PHE A 299 10.15 47.42 8.51
CA PHE A 299 10.82 47.01 7.29
C PHE A 299 11.28 45.55 7.42
N SER A 300 10.81 44.67 6.54
CA SER A 300 11.10 43.24 6.57
C SER A 300 11.18 42.65 5.16
N THR A 301 11.69 41.42 5.05
CA THR A 301 11.45 40.56 3.90
C THR A 301 10.32 39.58 4.21
N ILE A 302 9.51 39.26 3.21
CA ILE A 302 8.38 38.35 3.31
C ILE A 302 8.47 37.28 2.22
N GLY A 303 7.74 36.19 2.42
CA GLY A 303 7.51 35.17 1.41
C GLY A 303 6.42 34.20 1.83
N PRO A 304 5.96 33.32 0.91
CA PRO A 304 4.92 32.36 1.20
C PRO A 304 5.33 31.42 2.34
N THR A 305 4.35 30.81 3.01
CA THR A 305 4.64 29.71 3.93
C THR A 305 4.89 28.45 3.12
N THR A 306 6.05 27.85 3.30
CA THR A 306 6.44 26.64 2.58
C THR A 306 6.06 25.39 3.38
N ARG A 307 5.37 24.44 2.73
CA ARG A 307 5.13 23.08 3.25
C ARG A 307 5.82 22.07 2.34
N SER A 308 6.63 21.20 2.91
CA SER A 308 7.44 20.23 2.16
C SER A 308 6.84 18.82 2.20
N PHE A 309 6.69 18.20 1.04
CA PHE A 309 6.15 16.85 0.83
C PHE A 309 7.00 16.12 -0.20
N ASN A 310 7.79 15.13 0.22
CA ASN A 310 8.57 14.36 -0.74
C ASN A 310 7.72 13.20 -1.28
N ILE A 311 7.88 12.88 -2.56
CA ILE A 311 7.13 11.83 -3.23
C ILE A 311 8.09 10.68 -3.56
N ALA A 312 8.05 9.65 -2.72
CA ALA A 312 8.82 8.42 -2.87
C ALA A 312 8.23 7.55 -3.98
N ASN A 313 9.11 7.02 -4.84
CA ASN A 313 8.79 6.00 -5.84
C ASN A 313 9.67 4.78 -5.56
N LEU A 314 9.04 3.61 -5.40
CA LEU A 314 9.72 2.37 -5.04
C LEU A 314 10.02 1.55 -6.29
N THR A 315 11.07 0.74 -6.26
CA THR A 315 11.34 -0.22 -7.34
C THR A 315 10.14 -1.14 -7.54
N ALA A 316 9.62 -1.23 -8.76
CA ALA A 316 8.56 -2.17 -9.08
C ALA A 316 9.07 -3.61 -8.98
N MET A 317 8.35 -4.44 -8.23
CA MET A 317 8.62 -5.86 -8.10
C MET A 317 7.45 -6.70 -8.64
N ALA A 318 7.66 -8.00 -8.83
CA ALA A 318 6.59 -8.95 -9.10
C ALA A 318 6.71 -10.18 -8.20
N ILE A 319 5.58 -10.84 -7.98
CA ILE A 319 5.50 -12.10 -7.22
C ILE A 319 4.48 -13.02 -7.89
N GLY A 320 4.80 -14.30 -8.05
CA GLY A 320 3.91 -15.29 -8.65
C GLY A 320 4.55 -16.65 -8.82
N ASN A 321 3.91 -17.47 -9.65
CA ASN A 321 4.42 -18.63 -10.40
C ASN A 321 3.19 -19.45 -10.81
N GLN A 322 2.91 -20.58 -10.15
CA GLN A 322 1.94 -21.55 -10.62
C GLN A 322 1.06 -22.14 -9.50
N VAL A 323 -0.22 -22.37 -9.82
CA VAL A 323 -1.11 -23.29 -9.09
C VAL A 323 -1.32 -24.53 -9.94
N PHE A 324 -1.05 -25.71 -9.39
CA PHE A 324 -1.10 -26.97 -10.15
C PHE A 324 -1.77 -28.11 -9.38
N ALA A 325 -2.29 -29.08 -10.14
CA ALA A 325 -2.84 -30.31 -9.60
C ALA A 325 -1.71 -31.28 -9.27
N ASP A 326 -1.34 -31.32 -7.99
CA ASP A 326 -0.29 -32.15 -7.42
C ASP A 326 -0.82 -33.57 -7.18
N LYS A 327 -0.69 -34.44 -8.18
CA LYS A 327 -1.36 -35.75 -8.20
C LYS A 327 -0.66 -36.77 -7.31
N ASN A 328 0.64 -36.63 -7.18
CA ASN A 328 1.47 -37.53 -6.38
C ASN A 328 1.71 -36.98 -4.96
N ASN A 329 1.16 -35.79 -4.66
CA ASN A 329 1.16 -35.13 -3.36
C ASN A 329 2.60 -34.89 -2.84
N ASN A 330 3.51 -34.50 -3.75
CA ASN A 330 4.93 -34.28 -3.45
C ASN A 330 5.34 -32.80 -3.37
N GLY A 331 4.44 -31.88 -3.73
CA GLY A 331 4.65 -30.43 -3.69
C GLY A 331 5.55 -29.87 -4.81
N VAL A 332 5.81 -30.64 -5.86
CA VAL A 332 6.66 -30.30 -7.01
C VAL A 332 5.85 -30.45 -8.29
N PHE A 333 5.87 -29.43 -9.15
CA PHE A 333 5.18 -29.50 -10.43
C PHE A 333 5.90 -30.45 -11.40
N ASP A 334 5.40 -31.67 -11.51
CA ASP A 334 5.97 -32.73 -12.34
C ASP A 334 5.31 -32.75 -13.73
N ASN A 335 5.76 -31.88 -14.63
CA ASN A 335 5.21 -31.79 -16.00
C ASN A 335 5.77 -32.84 -16.99
N THR A 336 6.66 -33.73 -16.52
CA THR A 336 7.23 -34.83 -17.31
C THR A 336 7.10 -36.16 -16.58
N GLY A 337 7.04 -37.27 -17.32
CA GLY A 337 6.97 -38.62 -16.74
C GLY A 337 5.60 -39.29 -16.87
N LEU A 338 5.37 -40.31 -16.05
CA LEU A 338 4.19 -41.19 -16.15
C LEU A 338 2.89 -40.53 -15.65
N GLN A 339 2.99 -39.46 -14.85
CA GLN A 339 1.84 -38.71 -14.34
C GLN A 339 2.06 -37.21 -14.51
N PRO A 340 1.95 -36.68 -15.74
CA PRO A 340 2.12 -35.25 -15.95
C PRO A 340 1.06 -34.48 -15.18
N GLU A 341 1.54 -33.53 -14.40
CA GLU A 341 0.73 -32.57 -13.68
C GLU A 341 0.36 -31.40 -14.57
N VAL A 342 -0.76 -30.77 -14.25
CA VAL A 342 -1.31 -29.66 -15.03
C VAL A 342 -1.65 -28.50 -14.12
N GLY A 343 -1.57 -27.29 -14.66
CA GLY A 343 -2.02 -26.11 -13.95
C GLY A 343 -3.53 -26.14 -13.69
N VAL A 344 -3.95 -25.56 -12.56
CA VAL A 344 -5.37 -25.38 -12.23
C VAL A 344 -5.80 -23.98 -12.72
N PRO A 345 -6.64 -23.88 -13.76
CA PRO A 345 -6.98 -22.60 -14.36
C PRO A 345 -8.09 -21.86 -13.60
N ASN A 346 -8.16 -20.55 -13.78
CA ASN A 346 -9.20 -19.65 -13.26
C ASN A 346 -9.29 -19.55 -11.72
N VAL A 347 -8.27 -20.00 -10.99
CA VAL A 347 -8.20 -19.85 -9.53
C VAL A 347 -7.92 -18.39 -9.19
N LEU A 348 -8.79 -17.76 -8.40
CA LEU A 348 -8.55 -16.43 -7.84
C LEU A 348 -7.52 -16.50 -6.70
N LEU A 349 -6.57 -15.59 -6.71
CA LEU A 349 -5.60 -15.35 -5.63
C LEU A 349 -5.68 -13.91 -5.15
N GLN A 350 -5.33 -13.71 -3.88
CA GLN A 350 -5.29 -12.42 -3.19
C GLN A 350 -3.90 -12.24 -2.58
N LEU A 351 -3.37 -11.02 -2.63
CA LEU A 351 -2.10 -10.68 -1.99
C LEU A 351 -2.37 -9.94 -0.69
N PHE A 352 -1.75 -10.35 0.41
CA PHE A 352 -1.86 -9.71 1.73
C PHE A 352 -0.50 -9.19 2.19
N GLU A 353 -0.46 -8.04 2.85
CA GLU A 353 0.74 -7.51 3.51
C GLU A 353 0.86 -8.11 4.92
N ASP A 354 2.09 -8.44 5.35
CA ASP A 354 2.43 -8.78 6.74
C ASP A 354 2.38 -7.49 7.59
N SER A 355 1.17 -7.04 7.92
CA SER A 355 0.89 -5.71 8.48
C SER A 355 1.51 -5.51 9.86
N ASN A 356 1.64 -6.59 10.63
CA ASN A 356 2.19 -6.56 11.98
C ASN A 356 3.65 -7.07 12.04
N SER A 357 4.22 -7.50 10.90
CA SER A 357 5.60 -7.96 10.76
C SER A 357 5.96 -9.18 11.62
N ASP A 358 4.98 -10.01 12.00
CA ASP A 358 5.21 -11.20 12.81
C ASP A 358 5.54 -12.45 11.98
N GLY A 359 5.35 -12.38 10.66
CA GLY A 359 5.60 -13.47 9.73
C GLY A 359 4.56 -14.57 9.71
N ILE A 360 3.39 -14.33 10.32
CA ILE A 360 2.27 -15.27 10.43
C ILE A 360 1.02 -14.62 9.85
N TYR A 361 0.45 -15.25 8.81
CA TYR A 361 -0.81 -14.78 8.25
C TYR A 361 -1.93 -14.81 9.30
N SER A 362 -2.45 -13.62 9.61
CA SER A 362 -3.45 -13.35 10.64
C SER A 362 -4.68 -12.68 10.03
N PRO A 363 -5.73 -13.45 9.66
CA PRO A 363 -6.94 -12.89 9.05
C PRO A 363 -7.53 -11.72 9.87
N GLY A 364 -7.70 -10.56 9.23
CA GLY A 364 -8.24 -9.35 9.85
C GLY A 364 -7.21 -8.46 10.56
N ILE A 365 -5.97 -8.92 10.71
CA ILE A 365 -4.81 -8.09 11.09
C ILE A 365 -4.00 -7.77 9.84
N ASP A 366 -3.67 -8.80 9.07
CA ASP A 366 -3.02 -8.64 7.78
C ASP A 366 -4.02 -8.15 6.75
N GLN A 367 -3.66 -7.04 6.11
CA GLN A 367 -4.54 -6.33 5.20
C GLN A 367 -4.27 -6.80 3.79
N GLN A 368 -5.34 -6.96 3.00
CA GLN A 368 -5.15 -7.26 1.59
C GLN A 368 -4.42 -6.07 0.93
N ALA A 369 -3.34 -6.37 0.22
CA ALA A 369 -2.53 -5.39 -0.46
C ALA A 369 -3.35 -4.65 -1.52
N VAL A 370 -3.09 -3.36 -1.67
CA VAL A 370 -3.75 -2.51 -2.67
C VAL A 370 -2.72 -1.94 -3.66
N ASN A 371 -3.20 -1.56 -4.84
CA ASN A 371 -2.40 -0.72 -5.73
C ASN A 371 -2.35 0.73 -5.22
N SER A 372 -1.60 1.59 -5.92
CA SER A 372 -1.42 2.99 -5.52
C SER A 372 -2.70 3.84 -5.60
N LEU A 373 -3.81 3.30 -6.11
CA LEU A 373 -5.15 3.90 -6.13
C LEU A 373 -6.12 3.21 -5.16
N GLY A 374 -5.65 2.31 -4.30
CA GLY A 374 -6.50 1.63 -3.31
C GLY A 374 -7.31 0.44 -3.84
N THR A 375 -7.08 -0.01 -5.08
CA THR A 375 -7.74 -1.24 -5.59
C THR A 375 -7.05 -2.48 -5.04
N LEU A 376 -7.83 -3.42 -4.53
CA LEU A 376 -7.35 -4.71 -4.02
C LEU A 376 -6.54 -5.46 -5.07
N ARG A 377 -5.38 -6.00 -4.67
CA ARG A 377 -4.55 -6.82 -5.54
C ARG A 377 -5.07 -8.25 -5.55
N THR A 378 -5.52 -8.66 -6.72
CA THR A 378 -5.93 -10.02 -7.04
C THR A 378 -5.24 -10.50 -8.31
N ALA A 379 -5.08 -11.81 -8.43
CA ALA A 379 -4.62 -12.46 -9.66
C ALA A 379 -5.53 -13.65 -9.95
N THR A 380 -5.62 -14.06 -11.21
CA THR A 380 -6.36 -15.26 -11.61
C THR A 380 -5.46 -16.13 -12.46
N THR A 381 -5.38 -17.41 -12.15
CA THR A 381 -4.53 -18.33 -12.91
C THR A 381 -5.01 -18.49 -14.36
N ASN A 382 -4.08 -18.54 -15.29
CA ASN A 382 -4.38 -18.81 -16.70
C ASN A 382 -4.58 -20.33 -16.97
N SER A 383 -4.72 -20.73 -18.24
CA SER A 383 -4.90 -22.14 -18.63
C SER A 383 -3.78 -23.09 -18.19
N ALA A 384 -2.57 -22.55 -17.95
CA ALA A 384 -1.42 -23.30 -17.46
C ALA A 384 -1.24 -23.19 -15.94
N GLY A 385 -2.19 -22.58 -15.22
CA GLY A 385 -2.10 -22.38 -13.77
C GLY A 385 -1.23 -21.19 -13.35
N ILE A 386 -0.71 -20.40 -14.30
CA ILE A 386 0.23 -19.33 -14.00
C ILE A 386 -0.50 -18.08 -13.51
N TYR A 387 0.03 -17.45 -12.46
CA TYR A 387 -0.46 -16.19 -11.90
C TYR A 387 0.71 -15.26 -11.56
N ALA A 388 0.44 -13.95 -11.51
CA ALA A 388 1.40 -12.96 -11.05
C ALA A 388 0.68 -11.75 -10.46
N PHE A 389 1.30 -11.15 -9.44
CA PHE A 389 1.00 -9.79 -8.98
C PHE A 389 2.11 -8.88 -9.47
N SER A 390 1.80 -7.94 -10.35
CA SER A 390 2.75 -6.97 -10.89
C SER A 390 2.05 -5.68 -11.31
N PRO A 391 2.63 -4.50 -11.03
CA PRO A 391 3.78 -4.26 -10.17
C PRO A 391 3.38 -4.26 -8.69
N VAL A 392 4.26 -4.72 -7.80
CA VAL A 392 4.09 -4.74 -6.33
C VAL A 392 5.25 -3.97 -5.68
N PRO A 393 5.01 -3.14 -4.64
CA PRO A 393 6.08 -2.52 -3.87
C PRO A 393 6.97 -3.54 -3.15
N PRO A 394 8.22 -3.19 -2.79
CA PRO A 394 8.99 -3.96 -1.82
C PRO A 394 8.26 -4.08 -0.49
N GLY A 395 8.35 -5.25 0.15
CA GLY A 395 7.60 -5.55 1.36
C GLY A 395 7.51 -7.04 1.67
N SER A 396 6.77 -7.35 2.73
CA SER A 396 6.51 -8.72 3.16
C SER A 396 5.05 -9.08 2.87
N TYR A 397 4.84 -10.23 2.23
CA TYR A 397 3.54 -10.61 1.67
C TYR A 397 3.17 -12.06 1.94
N PHE A 398 1.88 -12.34 1.87
CA PHE A 398 1.29 -13.68 1.78
C PHE A 398 0.43 -13.76 0.52
N VAL A 399 0.49 -14.89 -0.18
CA VAL A 399 -0.44 -15.21 -1.28
C VAL A 399 -1.52 -16.13 -0.74
N VAL A 400 -2.79 -15.76 -0.96
CA VAL A 400 -3.95 -16.47 -0.44
C VAL A 400 -4.87 -16.91 -1.58
N ILE A 401 -5.22 -18.19 -1.61
CA ILE A 401 -6.36 -18.71 -2.37
C ILE A 401 -7.56 -18.73 -1.41
N PRO A 402 -8.60 -17.89 -1.61
CA PRO A 402 -9.70 -17.80 -0.68
C PRO A 402 -10.55 -19.08 -0.66
N ALA A 403 -11.20 -19.38 0.47
CA ALA A 403 -12.02 -20.57 0.67
C ALA A 403 -13.11 -20.78 -0.39
N SER A 404 -13.60 -19.68 -0.97
CA SER A 404 -14.59 -19.71 -2.06
C SER A 404 -14.10 -20.46 -3.31
N GLN A 405 -12.79 -20.55 -3.54
CA GLN A 405 -12.22 -21.29 -4.67
C GLN A 405 -12.32 -22.81 -4.50
N PHE A 406 -12.56 -23.28 -3.27
CA PHE A 406 -12.67 -24.71 -2.93
C PHE A 406 -14.12 -25.17 -2.76
N ALA A 407 -15.10 -24.26 -2.87
CA ALA A 407 -16.52 -24.61 -2.83
C ALA A 407 -16.93 -25.44 -4.06
N THR A 408 -18.02 -26.21 -3.94
CA THR A 408 -18.53 -27.04 -5.03
C THR A 408 -18.72 -26.23 -6.32
N GLY A 409 -18.10 -26.68 -7.41
CA GLY A 409 -18.17 -26.04 -8.73
C GLY A 409 -17.19 -24.88 -8.94
N ALA A 410 -16.43 -24.50 -7.92
CA ALA A 410 -15.33 -23.54 -8.05
C ALA A 410 -14.08 -24.20 -8.67
N PRO A 411 -13.10 -23.42 -9.15
CA PRO A 411 -11.95 -23.94 -9.90
C PRO A 411 -11.06 -24.93 -9.13
N ALA A 412 -10.92 -24.75 -7.81
CA ALA A 412 -10.19 -25.65 -6.92
C ALA A 412 -11.14 -26.56 -6.10
N SER A 413 -12.39 -26.73 -6.56
CA SER A 413 -13.35 -27.64 -5.94
C SER A 413 -12.76 -29.04 -5.82
N GLY A 414 -12.71 -29.53 -4.60
CA GLY A 414 -12.27 -30.89 -4.31
C GLY A 414 -10.78 -31.13 -4.21
N TYR A 415 -10.00 -30.05 -4.22
CA TYR A 415 -8.59 -30.09 -3.87
C TYR A 415 -8.37 -29.74 -2.40
N VAL A 416 -7.26 -30.22 -1.86
CA VAL A 416 -6.64 -29.74 -0.62
C VAL A 416 -5.21 -29.29 -0.96
N VAL A 417 -4.59 -28.49 -0.10
CA VAL A 417 -3.16 -28.20 -0.27
C VAL A 417 -2.34 -29.48 -0.17
N SER A 418 -1.26 -29.58 -0.95
CA SER A 418 -0.31 -30.68 -0.85
C SER A 418 0.22 -30.85 0.58
N SER A 419 0.27 -32.09 1.08
CA SER A 419 0.73 -32.39 2.44
C SER A 419 2.25 -32.57 2.54
N SER A 420 2.93 -32.75 1.41
CA SER A 420 4.37 -32.88 1.33
C SER A 420 4.94 -31.65 0.67
N VAL A 421 5.85 -30.97 1.36
CA VAL A 421 6.60 -29.87 0.75
C VAL A 421 8.08 -30.21 0.87
N PRO A 422 8.83 -30.37 -0.25
CA PRO A 422 10.21 -30.79 -0.17
C PRO A 422 11.05 -29.76 0.58
N SER A 423 11.87 -30.21 1.53
CA SER A 423 12.87 -29.35 2.15
C SER A 423 14.04 -29.13 1.17
N GLY A 424 14.36 -27.88 0.83
CA GLY A 424 15.59 -27.55 0.11
C GLY A 424 15.51 -27.54 -1.41
N VAL A 425 14.32 -27.59 -2.01
CA VAL A 425 14.14 -26.95 -3.33
C VAL A 425 14.39 -25.46 -3.15
N THR A 426 15.26 -24.90 -3.98
CA THR A 426 15.96 -23.62 -3.78
C THR A 426 15.09 -22.38 -3.95
N ASN A 427 13.77 -22.53 -3.87
CA ASN A 427 12.79 -21.50 -4.16
C ASN A 427 11.95 -21.37 -2.86
N ASN A 428 12.04 -20.22 -2.22
CA ASN A 428 11.82 -20.03 -0.78
C ASN A 428 10.33 -20.11 -0.32
N ALA A 429 9.39 -20.53 -1.18
CA ALA A 429 7.96 -20.31 -0.96
C ALA A 429 6.98 -21.47 -1.29
N ASN A 430 7.44 -22.66 -1.68
CA ASN A 430 6.54 -23.79 -2.03
C ASN A 430 5.73 -24.35 -0.83
N THR A 431 5.90 -23.80 0.38
CA THR A 431 5.12 -24.21 1.55
C THR A 431 3.87 -23.36 1.68
N ALA A 432 2.79 -23.82 1.07
CA ALA A 432 1.45 -23.35 1.39
C ALA A 432 0.79 -24.24 2.46
N VAL A 433 -0.14 -23.67 3.23
CA VAL A 433 -0.85 -24.34 4.32
C VAL A 433 -2.35 -24.14 4.16
N GLN A 434 -3.13 -25.16 4.50
CA GLN A 434 -4.58 -25.09 4.53
C GLN A 434 -5.04 -24.27 5.73
N LEU A 435 -5.88 -23.27 5.50
CA LEU A 435 -6.48 -22.46 6.57
C LEU A 435 -7.64 -23.20 7.26
N VAL A 436 -7.78 -22.96 8.56
CA VAL A 436 -8.97 -23.37 9.33
C VAL A 436 -10.18 -22.62 8.79
N GLY A 437 -11.17 -23.34 8.28
CA GLY A 437 -12.34 -22.75 7.58
C GLY A 437 -12.25 -22.77 6.05
N GLY A 438 -11.17 -23.33 5.49
CA GLY A 438 -10.96 -23.46 4.04
C GLY A 438 -10.06 -22.37 3.46
N GLY A 439 -9.59 -22.58 2.22
CA GLY A 439 -8.61 -21.70 1.59
C GLY A 439 -7.16 -22.08 1.91
N VAL A 440 -6.22 -21.51 1.18
CA VAL A 440 -4.79 -21.84 1.24
C VAL A 440 -3.99 -20.56 1.33
N VAL A 441 -2.92 -20.56 2.14
CA VAL A 441 -2.01 -19.43 2.28
C VAL A 441 -0.55 -19.89 2.18
N THR A 442 0.30 -19.10 1.53
CA THR A 442 1.74 -19.35 1.48
C THR A 442 2.42 -19.00 2.81
N LYS A 443 3.68 -19.39 3.00
CA LYS A 443 4.54 -18.69 3.97
C LYS A 443 4.77 -17.24 3.55
N ARG A 444 5.29 -16.45 4.50
CA ARG A 444 5.72 -15.07 4.22
C ARG A 444 6.79 -15.05 3.13
N VAL A 445 6.55 -14.21 2.13
CA VAL A 445 7.50 -13.88 1.05
C VAL A 445 8.01 -12.47 1.30
N VAL A 446 9.33 -12.27 1.20
CA VAL A 446 9.96 -10.96 1.41
C VAL A 446 10.52 -10.46 0.09
N LEU A 447 9.88 -9.43 -0.47
CA LEU A 447 10.29 -8.77 -1.69
C LEU A 447 11.28 -7.65 -1.35
N THR A 448 12.56 -7.88 -1.69
CA THR A 448 13.64 -6.89 -1.59
C THR A 448 14.21 -6.65 -3.00
N PRO A 449 14.38 -5.39 -3.44
CA PRO A 449 14.92 -5.10 -4.76
C PRO A 449 16.27 -5.79 -4.97
N GLN A 450 16.49 -6.30 -6.19
CA GLN A 450 17.74 -6.95 -6.61
C GLN A 450 18.12 -8.21 -5.79
N ASN A 451 17.15 -8.85 -5.14
CA ASN A 451 17.40 -9.99 -4.25
C ASN A 451 16.43 -11.17 -4.48
N ALA A 452 15.59 -11.13 -5.51
CA ALA A 452 14.79 -12.28 -5.91
C ALA A 452 15.69 -13.39 -6.50
N PRO A 453 15.29 -14.66 -6.44
CA PRO A 453 15.93 -15.74 -7.19
C PRO A 453 15.97 -15.39 -8.69
N VAL A 454 17.02 -15.83 -9.40
CA VAL A 454 17.19 -15.60 -10.86
C VAL A 454 17.24 -16.92 -11.64
N ASN A 455 16.78 -17.99 -11.01
CA ASN A 455 16.75 -19.34 -11.56
C ASN A 455 15.36 -19.98 -11.35
N ASP A 456 14.33 -19.15 -11.30
CA ASP A 456 12.93 -19.48 -11.00
C ASP A 456 12.00 -19.30 -12.21
N GLY A 457 12.55 -19.12 -13.41
CA GLY A 457 11.80 -18.99 -14.66
C GLY A 457 12.19 -17.76 -15.47
N ASP A 458 12.86 -16.78 -14.85
CA ASP A 458 13.50 -15.67 -15.55
C ASP A 458 14.86 -15.31 -14.91
N ASN A 459 15.46 -14.21 -15.37
CA ASN A 459 16.74 -13.70 -14.88
C ASN A 459 16.59 -12.30 -14.23
N ASP A 460 15.37 -11.86 -13.90
CA ASP A 460 15.14 -10.53 -13.32
C ASP A 460 15.15 -10.62 -11.79
N PRO A 461 16.11 -9.99 -11.09
CA PRO A 461 16.23 -10.07 -9.65
C PRO A 461 15.16 -9.25 -8.89
N ASN A 462 14.14 -8.70 -9.58
CA ASN A 462 12.98 -8.05 -8.98
C ASN A 462 11.66 -8.81 -9.19
N THR A 463 11.71 -9.98 -9.83
CA THR A 463 10.56 -10.86 -10.05
C THR A 463 10.77 -12.14 -9.25
N ASP A 464 9.93 -12.38 -8.26
CA ASP A 464 9.95 -13.63 -7.49
C ASP A 464 8.90 -14.60 -8.07
N ASN A 465 9.36 -15.46 -8.97
CA ASN A 465 8.56 -16.53 -9.58
C ASN A 465 8.79 -17.87 -8.86
N SER A 466 9.06 -17.85 -7.55
CA SER A 466 9.23 -19.06 -6.77
C SER A 466 7.98 -19.53 -6.03
N ILE A 467 6.83 -18.88 -6.23
CA ILE A 467 5.66 -19.06 -5.37
C ILE A 467 4.69 -20.08 -5.97
N ASP A 468 5.00 -21.36 -5.79
CA ASP A 468 4.18 -22.47 -6.25
C ASP A 468 3.16 -22.95 -5.21
N ILE A 469 1.97 -23.32 -5.69
CA ILE A 469 0.91 -23.90 -4.86
C ILE A 469 0.44 -25.21 -5.48
N GLY A 470 0.94 -26.32 -4.92
CA GLY A 470 0.47 -27.67 -5.25
C GLY A 470 -0.85 -27.99 -4.55
N LEU A 471 -1.85 -28.39 -5.34
CA LEU A 471 -3.18 -28.78 -4.88
C LEU A 471 -3.39 -30.27 -5.15
N ASN A 472 -3.50 -31.07 -4.09
CA ASN A 472 -3.74 -32.50 -4.19
C ASN A 472 -5.25 -32.80 -4.26
N PRO A 473 -5.73 -33.60 -5.24
CA PRO A 473 -7.11 -34.05 -5.26
C PRO A 473 -7.49 -34.80 -3.97
N ASN A 474 -8.55 -34.37 -3.30
CA ASN A 474 -9.06 -35.09 -2.12
C ASN A 474 -9.89 -36.29 -2.55
N PHE A 475 -9.24 -37.43 -2.77
CA PHE A 475 -9.86 -38.67 -3.25
C PHE A 475 -10.17 -39.62 -2.07
N ASP A 476 -11.45 -39.90 -1.83
CA ASP A 476 -11.99 -40.76 -0.76
C ASP A 476 -13.04 -41.75 -1.31
N LEU A 477 -12.67 -43.04 -1.35
CA LEU A 477 -13.57 -44.17 -1.53
C LEU A 477 -13.99 -44.73 -0.18
N ALA A 478 -15.19 -45.32 -0.12
CA ALA A 478 -15.66 -46.00 1.07
C ALA A 478 -16.48 -47.24 0.71
N VAL A 479 -16.50 -48.21 1.62
CA VAL A 479 -17.34 -49.40 1.50
C VAL A 479 -18.20 -49.61 2.74
N GLU A 480 -19.49 -49.86 2.54
CA GLU A 480 -20.40 -50.36 3.57
C GLU A 480 -20.81 -51.79 3.26
N LYS A 481 -21.02 -52.61 4.28
CA LYS A 481 -21.47 -53.99 4.12
C LYS A 481 -22.58 -54.34 5.11
N PHE A 482 -23.60 -55.03 4.61
CA PHE A 482 -24.77 -55.46 5.36
C PHE A 482 -25.05 -56.94 5.10
N GLY A 483 -25.60 -57.61 6.09
CA GLY A 483 -26.03 -59.00 6.02
C GLY A 483 -26.75 -59.40 7.32
N PRO A 484 -27.29 -60.62 7.40
CA PRO A 484 -27.95 -61.10 8.61
C PRO A 484 -26.94 -61.28 9.75
N SER A 485 -27.32 -60.92 10.98
CA SER A 485 -26.51 -61.17 12.18
C SER A 485 -26.53 -62.63 12.63
N THR A 486 -27.58 -63.37 12.25
CA THR A 486 -27.77 -64.79 12.57
C THR A 486 -28.39 -65.51 11.38
N THR A 487 -28.02 -66.76 11.14
CA THR A 487 -28.70 -67.66 10.18
C THR A 487 -28.56 -69.11 10.63
N ALA A 488 -29.21 -70.04 9.92
CA ALA A 488 -29.04 -71.48 10.12
C ALA A 488 -28.36 -72.11 8.90
N GLU A 489 -27.73 -73.27 9.11
CA GLU A 489 -27.20 -74.07 8.00
C GLU A 489 -28.30 -74.43 6.99
N GLY A 490 -27.94 -74.52 5.71
CA GLY A 490 -28.87 -74.82 4.62
C GLY A 490 -29.75 -73.64 4.21
N ASN A 491 -29.78 -72.53 4.96
CA ASN A 491 -30.45 -71.31 4.53
C ASN A 491 -29.62 -70.56 3.47
N THR A 492 -30.31 -69.68 2.76
CA THR A 492 -29.68 -68.67 1.91
C THR A 492 -29.45 -67.40 2.70
N ILE A 493 -28.28 -66.79 2.55
CA ILE A 493 -27.97 -65.45 3.04
C ILE A 493 -27.75 -64.50 1.88
N THR A 494 -28.11 -63.23 2.11
CA THR A 494 -27.83 -62.13 1.17
C THR A 494 -26.94 -61.12 1.86
N TYR A 495 -25.76 -60.90 1.29
CA TYR A 495 -24.92 -59.76 1.62
C TYR A 495 -25.18 -58.62 0.65
N THR A 496 -25.28 -57.40 1.18
CA THR A 496 -25.35 -56.16 0.39
C THR A 496 -24.10 -55.34 0.67
N ILE A 497 -23.40 -54.91 -0.37
CA ILE A 497 -22.21 -54.06 -0.27
C ILE A 497 -22.49 -52.79 -1.04
N LYS A 498 -22.15 -51.64 -0.48
CA LYS A 498 -22.20 -50.36 -1.18
C LYS A 498 -20.78 -49.87 -1.40
N ALA A 499 -20.42 -49.66 -2.66
CA ALA A 499 -19.22 -48.93 -3.05
C ALA A 499 -19.59 -47.46 -3.15
N ILE A 500 -18.91 -46.59 -2.41
CA ILE A 500 -19.23 -45.17 -2.29
C ILE A 500 -18.01 -44.36 -2.72
N ASN A 501 -18.22 -43.33 -3.53
CA ASN A 501 -17.21 -42.31 -3.81
C ASN A 501 -17.54 -41.04 -3.01
N ASN A 502 -16.89 -40.87 -1.85
CA ASN A 502 -17.01 -39.65 -1.04
C ASN A 502 -16.21 -38.48 -1.62
N SER A 503 -15.38 -38.73 -2.63
CA SER A 503 -14.61 -37.69 -3.30
C SER A 503 -15.51 -36.66 -3.98
N PRO A 504 -15.05 -35.41 -4.06
CA PRO A 504 -15.62 -34.33 -4.88
C PRO A 504 -15.28 -34.46 -6.37
N ILE A 505 -14.46 -35.44 -6.76
CA ILE A 505 -14.11 -35.80 -8.14
C ILE A 505 -14.59 -37.22 -8.48
N ASP A 506 -14.79 -37.50 -9.76
CA ASP A 506 -15.18 -38.84 -10.23
C ASP A 506 -14.06 -39.84 -9.98
N ALA A 507 -14.39 -40.98 -9.35
CA ALA A 507 -13.51 -42.11 -9.21
C ALA A 507 -13.60 -42.98 -10.46
N LYS A 508 -12.43 -43.33 -11.02
CA LYS A 508 -12.34 -44.22 -12.19
C LYS A 508 -11.84 -45.58 -11.75
N GLU A 509 -12.11 -46.60 -12.57
CA GLU A 509 -11.56 -47.96 -12.41
C GLU A 509 -11.73 -48.53 -10.98
N VAL A 510 -12.85 -48.22 -10.33
CA VAL A 510 -13.17 -48.68 -8.98
C VAL A 510 -13.39 -50.19 -9.00
N VAL A 511 -12.80 -50.86 -8.02
CA VAL A 511 -12.90 -52.30 -7.80
C VAL A 511 -13.31 -52.59 -6.36
N VAL A 512 -14.18 -53.58 -6.17
CA VAL A 512 -14.52 -54.11 -4.84
C VAL A 512 -14.20 -55.59 -4.81
N SER A 513 -13.48 -56.01 -3.78
CA SER A 513 -13.18 -57.41 -3.49
C SER A 513 -13.99 -57.86 -2.27
N ASP A 514 -14.75 -58.94 -2.37
CA ASP A 514 -15.47 -59.53 -1.24
C ASP A 514 -14.88 -60.89 -0.88
N ASN A 515 -14.18 -60.96 0.25
CA ASN A 515 -13.59 -62.17 0.78
C ASN A 515 -14.65 -62.93 1.61
N LEU A 516 -15.35 -63.86 0.97
CA LEU A 516 -16.35 -64.69 1.63
C LEU A 516 -15.66 -65.73 2.54
N PRO A 517 -16.19 -65.94 3.75
CA PRO A 517 -15.66 -66.94 4.67
C PRO A 517 -15.98 -68.36 4.17
N ASP A 518 -15.15 -69.30 4.62
CA ASP A 518 -15.40 -70.73 4.49
C ASP A 518 -16.80 -71.11 5.01
N GLY A 519 -17.43 -72.09 4.37
CA GLY A 519 -18.76 -72.57 4.74
C GLY A 519 -19.91 -71.88 3.99
N LEU A 520 -19.60 -71.08 2.97
CA LEU A 520 -20.57 -70.52 2.04
C LEU A 520 -20.38 -71.10 0.64
N ARG A 521 -21.48 -71.14 -0.13
CA ARG A 521 -21.46 -71.38 -1.57
C ARG A 521 -22.25 -70.30 -2.27
N VAL A 522 -21.62 -69.52 -3.13
CA VAL A 522 -22.30 -68.43 -3.83
C VAL A 522 -23.27 -68.98 -4.88
N ILE A 523 -24.51 -68.51 -4.82
CA ILE A 523 -25.59 -68.85 -5.76
C ILE A 523 -25.62 -67.82 -6.89
N SER A 524 -25.56 -66.55 -6.54
CA SER A 524 -25.54 -65.45 -7.50
C SER A 524 -24.87 -64.21 -6.90
N ALA A 525 -24.31 -63.40 -7.78
CA ALA A 525 -23.81 -62.07 -7.43
C ALA A 525 -24.30 -61.07 -8.48
N SER A 526 -24.58 -59.85 -8.06
CA SER A 526 -24.98 -58.77 -8.96
C SER A 526 -24.32 -57.44 -8.59
N LEU A 527 -24.10 -56.60 -9.59
CA LEU A 527 -23.67 -55.20 -9.48
C LEU A 527 -24.74 -54.34 -10.14
N ASN A 528 -25.31 -53.40 -9.40
CA ASN A 528 -26.38 -52.51 -9.85
C ASN A 528 -27.53 -53.27 -10.55
N ASN A 529 -27.96 -54.38 -9.93
CA ASN A 529 -28.99 -55.31 -10.40
C ASN A 529 -28.66 -56.13 -11.67
N ALA A 530 -27.44 -56.01 -12.21
CA ALA A 530 -26.95 -56.87 -13.29
C ALA A 530 -26.14 -58.04 -12.72
N PHE A 531 -26.47 -59.27 -13.11
CA PHE A 531 -25.71 -60.44 -12.67
C PHE A 531 -24.27 -60.40 -13.18
N VAL A 532 -23.33 -60.73 -12.30
CA VAL A 532 -21.92 -60.88 -12.64
C VAL A 532 -21.53 -62.35 -12.65
N SER A 533 -20.45 -62.68 -13.37
CA SER A 533 -19.91 -64.03 -13.37
C SER A 533 -19.35 -64.35 -11.98
N VAL A 534 -19.79 -65.46 -11.39
CA VAL A 534 -19.27 -65.97 -10.13
C VAL A 534 -18.10 -66.91 -10.45
N PRO A 535 -16.89 -66.69 -9.89
CA PRO A 535 -15.75 -67.56 -10.11
C PRO A 535 -16.04 -68.99 -9.66
N ALA A 536 -15.50 -69.99 -10.36
CA ALA A 536 -15.72 -71.39 -10.01
C ALA A 536 -15.25 -71.76 -8.59
N SER A 537 -14.24 -71.05 -8.07
CA SER A 537 -13.83 -71.16 -6.66
C SER A 537 -15.00 -70.83 -5.73
N ALA A 538 -15.67 -69.70 -5.95
CA ALA A 538 -16.78 -69.21 -5.11
C ALA A 538 -18.09 -70.03 -5.19
N VAL A 539 -18.17 -71.03 -6.07
CA VAL A 539 -19.33 -71.94 -6.21
C VAL A 539 -19.00 -73.33 -5.67
N ASP A 540 -17.85 -73.50 -5.02
CA ASP A 540 -17.42 -74.80 -4.51
C ASP A 540 -18.21 -75.22 -3.24
N ASN A 541 -18.03 -76.47 -2.82
CA ASN A 541 -18.61 -76.99 -1.56
C ASN A 541 -17.51 -77.33 -0.55
N ASN A 542 -16.30 -76.78 -0.74
CA ASN A 542 -15.13 -77.04 0.08
C ASN A 542 -15.04 -75.99 1.19
N PRO A 543 -15.29 -76.35 2.46
CA PRO A 543 -15.39 -75.41 3.57
C PRO A 543 -13.99 -74.95 4.08
N SER A 544 -12.99 -74.82 3.20
CA SER A 544 -11.60 -74.50 3.57
C SER A 544 -10.88 -73.70 2.48
N ASN A 545 -11.61 -73.12 1.53
CA ASN A 545 -11.08 -72.35 0.42
C ASN A 545 -11.67 -70.94 0.46
N PRO A 546 -10.85 -69.88 0.57
CA PRO A 546 -11.36 -68.51 0.56
C PRO A 546 -11.98 -68.16 -0.79
N ASP A 547 -13.26 -67.80 -0.75
CA ASP A 547 -14.06 -67.49 -1.92
C ASP A 547 -14.10 -65.98 -2.15
N ASN A 548 -13.08 -65.47 -2.83
CA ASN A 548 -13.05 -64.05 -3.16
C ASN A 548 -13.81 -63.77 -4.47
N ILE A 549 -14.71 -62.79 -4.46
CA ILE A 549 -15.34 -62.24 -5.67
C ILE A 549 -14.86 -60.82 -5.90
N ILE A 550 -14.38 -60.55 -7.11
CA ILE A 550 -13.96 -59.22 -7.55
C ILE A 550 -15.05 -58.61 -8.43
N PHE A 551 -15.50 -57.42 -8.08
CA PHE A 551 -16.46 -56.61 -8.81
C PHE A 551 -15.74 -55.43 -9.45
N ASN A 552 -15.79 -55.36 -10.79
CA ASN A 552 -15.35 -54.18 -11.54
C ASN A 552 -16.49 -53.16 -11.53
N VAL A 553 -16.46 -52.24 -10.57
CA VAL A 553 -17.49 -51.20 -10.42
C VAL A 553 -17.39 -50.17 -11.54
N GLY A 554 -16.18 -49.90 -12.03
CA GLY A 554 -15.94 -48.93 -13.11
C GLY A 554 -15.90 -47.51 -12.55
N ASN A 555 -16.56 -46.56 -13.22
CA ASN A 555 -16.54 -45.16 -12.78
C ASN A 555 -17.66 -44.89 -11.77
N LEU A 556 -17.33 -44.29 -10.63
CA LEU A 556 -18.28 -43.75 -9.67
C LEU A 556 -18.21 -42.22 -9.72
N ALA A 557 -19.33 -41.58 -10.02
CA ALA A 557 -19.40 -40.12 -10.01
C ALA A 557 -19.08 -39.55 -8.61
N ALA A 558 -18.68 -38.28 -8.55
CA ALA A 558 -18.42 -37.59 -7.30
C ALA A 558 -19.63 -37.54 -6.33
N GLN A 559 -19.40 -37.00 -5.13
CA GLN A 559 -20.42 -36.58 -4.15
C GLN A 559 -21.33 -37.73 -3.65
N SER A 560 -20.71 -38.77 -3.08
CA SER A 560 -21.39 -39.91 -2.47
C SER A 560 -22.27 -40.72 -3.43
N SER A 561 -21.92 -40.72 -4.73
CA SER A 561 -22.50 -41.68 -5.65
C SER A 561 -22.17 -43.09 -5.22
N GLN A 562 -23.16 -43.98 -5.26
CA GLN A 562 -23.03 -45.35 -4.78
C GLN A 562 -23.34 -46.35 -5.89
N SER A 563 -22.57 -47.44 -5.91
CA SER A 563 -22.95 -48.68 -6.60
C SER A 563 -23.30 -49.75 -5.58
N ASN A 564 -24.33 -50.53 -5.89
CA ASN A 564 -24.84 -51.55 -4.99
C ASN A 564 -24.50 -52.94 -5.51
N ILE A 565 -23.84 -53.73 -4.69
CA ILE A 565 -23.49 -55.13 -4.96
C ILE A 565 -24.34 -56.02 -4.06
N GLN A 566 -24.89 -57.10 -4.61
CA GLN A 566 -25.56 -58.15 -3.84
C GLN A 566 -24.90 -59.49 -4.09
N ILE A 567 -24.66 -60.24 -3.02
CA ILE A 567 -24.15 -61.62 -3.07
C ILE A 567 -25.16 -62.49 -2.33
N VAL A 568 -25.71 -63.47 -3.03
CA VAL A 568 -26.63 -64.47 -2.48
C VAL A 568 -25.86 -65.78 -2.38
N ALA A 569 -25.76 -66.34 -1.18
CA ALA A 569 -25.00 -67.56 -0.92
C ALA A 569 -25.81 -68.56 -0.08
N ALA A 570 -25.63 -69.85 -0.34
CA ALA A 570 -26.11 -70.91 0.54
C ALA A 570 -25.12 -71.14 1.68
N VAL A 571 -25.62 -71.35 2.90
CA VAL A 571 -24.81 -71.77 4.05
C VAL A 571 -24.62 -73.28 4.00
N LEU A 572 -23.38 -73.74 3.88
CA LEU A 572 -23.05 -75.16 3.80
C LEU A 572 -23.22 -75.85 5.17
N PRO A 573 -23.78 -77.07 5.21
CA PRO A 573 -23.89 -77.85 6.45
C PRO A 573 -22.53 -78.19 7.10
N GLY A 574 -22.52 -78.40 8.41
CA GLY A 574 -21.34 -78.88 9.16
C GLY A 574 -20.49 -77.81 9.85
N ASN A 575 -21.00 -76.57 9.95
CA ASN A 575 -20.36 -75.39 10.54
C ASN A 575 -21.12 -74.87 11.79
N LEU A 576 -22.02 -75.67 12.39
CA LEU A 576 -22.89 -75.24 13.48
C LEU A 576 -22.10 -74.69 14.68
N GLY A 577 -22.47 -73.51 15.16
CA GLY A 577 -21.77 -72.83 16.24
C GLY A 577 -20.53 -72.03 15.80
N GLN A 578 -20.20 -72.03 14.50
CA GLN A 578 -19.19 -71.13 13.94
C GLN A 578 -19.78 -69.75 13.61
N THR A 579 -18.88 -68.80 13.39
CA THR A 579 -19.20 -67.44 12.97
C THR A 579 -18.63 -67.19 11.57
N LEU A 580 -19.48 -66.75 10.65
CA LEU A 580 -19.08 -66.34 9.31
C LEU A 580 -18.70 -64.85 9.34
N ILE A 581 -17.46 -64.53 8.99
CA ILE A 581 -16.98 -63.15 8.88
C ILE A 581 -16.76 -62.84 7.41
N ASN A 582 -17.66 -62.07 6.81
CA ASN A 582 -17.53 -61.65 5.42
C ASN A 582 -16.94 -60.24 5.34
N THR A 583 -15.88 -60.06 4.57
CA THR A 583 -15.10 -58.82 4.47
C THR A 583 -15.11 -58.27 3.04
N ALA A 584 -15.62 -57.04 2.86
CA ALA A 584 -15.50 -56.29 1.61
C ALA A 584 -14.34 -55.29 1.70
N ILE A 585 -13.58 -55.14 0.61
CA ILE A 585 -12.49 -54.17 0.46
C ILE A 585 -12.72 -53.40 -0.85
N ILE A 586 -12.61 -52.08 -0.82
CA ILE A 586 -12.70 -51.22 -2.02
C ILE A 586 -11.34 -50.61 -2.35
N GLY A 587 -11.10 -50.36 -3.64
CA GLY A 587 -9.97 -49.58 -4.13
C GLY A 587 -10.19 -49.12 -5.57
N THR A 588 -9.16 -48.56 -6.16
CA THR A 588 -9.12 -48.18 -7.57
C THR A 588 -7.82 -48.64 -8.21
N ASN A 589 -7.88 -48.98 -9.51
CA ASN A 589 -6.68 -49.17 -10.33
C ASN A 589 -6.21 -47.87 -11.00
N ASP A 590 -6.97 -46.77 -10.87
CA ASP A 590 -6.57 -45.46 -11.35
C ASP A 590 -5.39 -44.95 -10.51
N THR A 591 -4.19 -45.10 -11.07
CA THR A 591 -2.96 -44.65 -10.42
C THR A 591 -2.80 -43.13 -10.39
N SER A 592 -3.66 -42.37 -11.07
CA SER A 592 -3.53 -40.90 -11.18
C SER A 592 -4.04 -40.11 -9.98
N VAL A 593 -4.61 -40.81 -8.99
CA VAL A 593 -5.09 -40.25 -7.72
C VAL A 593 -4.66 -41.15 -6.57
N ALA A 594 -4.38 -40.54 -5.42
CA ALA A 594 -4.07 -41.26 -4.20
C ALA A 594 -5.22 -41.14 -3.20
N GLU A 595 -5.63 -42.26 -2.63
CA GLU A 595 -6.66 -42.35 -1.59
C GLU A 595 -6.21 -41.69 -0.30
N THR A 596 -7.01 -40.75 0.21
CA THR A 596 -6.67 -39.92 1.37
C THR A 596 -7.20 -40.50 2.68
N ASN A 597 -8.21 -41.36 2.65
CA ASN A 597 -8.78 -42.03 3.81
C ASN A 597 -8.84 -43.55 3.60
N LEU A 598 -7.90 -44.28 4.20
CA LEU A 598 -7.88 -45.74 4.10
C LEU A 598 -8.78 -46.45 5.14
N ASN A 599 -9.32 -45.72 6.12
CA ASN A 599 -9.98 -46.33 7.29
C ASN A 599 -11.41 -46.85 6.99
N ASN A 600 -12.01 -46.38 5.92
CA ASN A 600 -13.35 -46.73 5.43
C ASN A 600 -13.31 -47.64 4.18
N ASN A 601 -12.11 -48.12 3.79
CA ASN A 601 -11.94 -48.99 2.62
C ASN A 601 -12.13 -50.48 2.90
N THR A 602 -12.49 -50.84 4.13
CA THR A 602 -12.82 -52.21 4.51
C THR A 602 -14.07 -52.24 5.38
N ALA A 603 -15.01 -53.13 5.08
CA ALA A 603 -16.21 -53.35 5.86
C ALA A 603 -16.46 -54.84 6.12
N GLN A 604 -16.83 -55.18 7.35
CA GLN A 604 -17.07 -56.56 7.77
C GLN A 604 -18.49 -56.78 8.28
N VAL A 605 -19.04 -57.95 7.99
CA VAL A 605 -20.30 -58.43 8.58
C VAL A 605 -20.06 -59.78 9.23
N THR A 606 -20.51 -59.90 10.47
CA THR A 606 -20.45 -61.12 11.28
C THR A 606 -21.83 -61.77 11.32
N THR A 607 -21.91 -63.03 10.88
CA THR A 607 -23.13 -63.83 10.91
C THR A 607 -22.91 -65.07 11.76
N ASN A 608 -23.68 -65.22 12.85
CA ASN A 608 -23.60 -66.40 13.72
C ASN A 608 -24.49 -67.53 13.20
N LEU A 609 -23.97 -68.76 13.18
CA LEU A 609 -24.73 -69.95 12.79
C LEU A 609 -25.44 -70.55 14.01
N GLU A 610 -26.76 -70.39 14.05
CA GLU A 610 -27.62 -70.92 15.10
C GLU A 610 -28.26 -72.26 14.69
N ALA A 611 -28.50 -73.12 15.68
CA ALA A 611 -29.33 -74.29 15.46
C ALA A 611 -30.75 -73.86 15.05
N PRO A 612 -31.42 -74.61 14.16
CA PRO A 612 -32.81 -74.34 13.85
C PRO A 612 -33.61 -74.31 15.15
N ARG A 613 -34.34 -73.21 15.41
CA ARG A 613 -35.22 -73.13 16.57
C ARG A 613 -36.34 -74.17 16.41
N VAL A 614 -36.22 -75.27 17.15
CA VAL A 614 -37.31 -76.24 17.26
C VAL A 614 -38.21 -75.78 18.40
N ASN A 615 -39.41 -75.28 18.07
CA ASN A 615 -40.45 -75.08 19.08
C ASN A 615 -40.96 -76.47 19.49
N LEU A 616 -40.53 -76.97 20.64
CA LEU A 616 -41.15 -78.15 21.26
C LEU A 616 -42.51 -77.73 21.81
N THR A 617 -43.59 -78.06 21.11
CA THR A 617 -44.95 -77.99 21.67
C THR A 617 -45.31 -79.36 22.25
N GLY A 618 -45.45 -79.42 23.57
CA GLY A 618 -45.84 -80.63 24.30
C GLY A 618 -46.24 -80.30 25.73
N ARG A 619 -47.11 -81.13 26.33
CA ARG A 619 -47.41 -81.06 27.77
C ARG A 619 -46.50 -82.04 28.50
N VAL A 620 -45.94 -81.63 29.62
CA VAL A 620 -45.28 -82.53 30.58
C VAL A 620 -46.37 -83.17 31.44
N TYR A 621 -46.43 -84.50 31.49
CA TYR A 621 -47.31 -85.27 32.37
C TYR A 621 -46.50 -86.34 33.12
N GLU A 622 -46.98 -86.72 34.30
CA GLU A 622 -46.40 -87.81 35.09
C GLU A 622 -46.99 -89.14 34.62
N ASP A 623 -46.19 -89.93 33.90
CA ASP A 623 -46.59 -91.26 33.41
C ASP A 623 -46.44 -92.31 34.52
N ARG A 624 -47.52 -92.53 35.27
CA ARG A 624 -47.53 -93.48 36.39
C ARG A 624 -47.65 -94.95 35.97
N ASN A 625 -47.98 -95.25 34.71
CA ASN A 625 -48.12 -96.63 34.23
C ASN A 625 -47.08 -97.01 33.17
N ASN A 626 -46.15 -96.11 32.86
CA ASN A 626 -44.98 -96.29 32.01
C ASN A 626 -45.34 -96.67 30.56
N ASN A 627 -46.46 -96.15 30.05
CA ASN A 627 -46.96 -96.45 28.70
C ASN A 627 -46.61 -95.37 27.65
N GLY A 628 -46.05 -94.23 28.06
CA GLY A 628 -45.63 -93.14 27.19
C GLY A 628 -46.76 -92.32 26.57
N ILE A 629 -47.98 -92.35 27.14
CA ILE A 629 -49.15 -91.60 26.66
C ILE A 629 -49.74 -90.74 27.79
N SER A 630 -50.07 -89.49 27.47
CA SER A 630 -50.65 -88.49 28.39
C SER A 630 -52.01 -88.86 28.95
#